data_AF-A0A7W1EMX9-F1
#
_entry.id   AF-A0A7W1EMX9-F1
#
_cell.length_a   1.000
_cell.length_b   1.000
_cell.length_c   1.000
_cell.angle_alpha   90.00
_cell.angle_beta   90.00
_cell.angle_gamma   90.00
#
_symmetry.space_group_name_H-M   'P 1'
#
loop_
_entity.id
_entity.type
_entity.pdbx_description
1 polymer ?
#
loop_
_entity_poly.entity_id
_entity_poly.type
_entity_poly.pdbx_seq_one_letter_code
_entity_poly.pdbx_strand_id
1 'polypeptide(L)'
;MRVRPIAVLAVLLVAGLPVLAQAPAKHDAHHASADRDHKVKGGALPSGWRARTDNASAKIKDAHFAAMGTGYHVTSGPAAIYWNPKDRMSRKFTATATFTQMKAPTHPEAYGLVFGGNNLDTPKQSYVYVLVRGDGKMLVNHRAGADVHKIIDWTANAAVNKEGADGKATNTIAVDATRSDSVRVMINGKPVAALEY
;
A
#
# COMPACT_ATOMS: atom_id res chain seq x y z
N MET A 1 33.95 72.18 1.42
CA MET A 1 34.80 72.77 0.36
C MET A 1 34.89 71.76 -0.79
N ARG A 2 34.67 72.21 -2.03
CA ARG A 2 34.90 71.46 -3.31
C ARG A 2 36.36 70.95 -3.33
N VAL A 3 36.78 69.89 -4.04
CA VAL A 3 36.92 69.75 -5.51
C VAL A 3 37.17 68.26 -5.90
N ARG A 4 36.72 67.86 -7.10
CA ARG A 4 37.05 66.62 -7.87
C ARG A 4 38.43 66.78 -8.59
N PRO A 5 38.86 65.93 -9.56
CA PRO A 5 38.94 64.46 -9.76
C PRO A 5 40.41 64.03 -10.10
N ILE A 6 40.67 62.76 -10.45
CA ILE A 6 41.47 62.31 -11.63
C ILE A 6 41.37 60.79 -11.73
N ALA A 7 41.05 60.33 -12.94
CA ALA A 7 41.02 58.93 -13.35
C ALA A 7 42.39 58.48 -13.86
N VAL A 8 42.81 57.25 -13.56
CA VAL A 8 43.65 56.45 -14.46
C VAL A 8 43.16 55.00 -14.45
N LEU A 9 43.18 54.45 -15.64
CA LEU A 9 42.56 53.25 -16.16
C LEU A 9 43.44 52.01 -15.97
N ALA A 10 42.76 50.86 -15.78
CA ALA A 10 43.16 49.48 -16.08
C ALA A 10 44.40 48.87 -15.40
N VAL A 11 44.20 47.70 -14.78
CA VAL A 11 44.46 46.40 -15.41
C VAL A 11 43.56 45.36 -14.74
N LEU A 12 42.81 44.61 -15.56
CA LEU A 12 42.11 43.40 -15.15
C LEU A 12 43.12 42.31 -14.78
N LEU A 13 42.97 41.71 -13.60
CA LEU A 13 43.36 40.32 -13.39
C LEU A 13 42.24 39.62 -12.60
N VAL A 14 41.46 38.82 -13.30
CA VAL A 14 40.48 37.90 -12.72
C VAL A 14 41.24 36.66 -12.27
N ALA A 15 41.25 36.38 -10.97
CA ALA A 15 41.58 35.07 -10.44
C ALA A 15 40.45 34.65 -9.51
N GLY A 16 39.61 33.75 -10.01
CA GLY A 16 38.46 33.20 -9.31
C GLY A 16 38.88 32.34 -8.12
N LEU A 17 38.31 32.63 -6.96
CA LEU A 17 38.29 31.71 -5.83
C LEU A 17 37.17 30.68 -6.07
N PRO A 18 37.45 29.37 -5.98
CA PRO A 18 36.41 28.36 -6.09
C PRO A 18 35.54 28.40 -4.83
N VAL A 19 34.23 28.56 -5.05
CA VAL A 19 33.19 28.28 -4.07
C VAL A 19 33.30 26.80 -3.69
N LEU A 20 33.53 26.51 -2.41
CA LEU A 20 33.42 25.16 -1.87
C LEU A 20 31.95 24.74 -1.95
N ALA A 21 31.59 23.99 -2.99
CA ALA A 21 30.29 23.35 -3.09
C ALA A 21 30.19 22.30 -1.97
N GLN A 22 29.26 22.50 -1.03
CA GLN A 22 28.86 21.47 -0.08
C GLN A 22 28.25 20.32 -0.88
N ALA A 23 28.91 19.16 -0.86
CA ALA A 23 28.37 17.94 -1.44
C ALA A 23 27.08 17.55 -0.70
N PRO A 24 25.98 17.25 -1.40
CA PRO A 24 24.79 16.73 -0.73
C PRO A 24 25.13 15.34 -0.15
N ALA A 25 24.75 15.15 1.11
CA ALA A 25 24.82 13.87 1.79
C ALA A 25 24.13 12.80 0.92
N LYS A 26 24.86 11.74 0.62
CA LYS A 26 24.34 10.56 -0.06
C LYS A 26 23.25 9.97 0.82
N HIS A 27 21.99 10.19 0.45
CA HIS A 27 20.90 9.37 0.96
C HIS A 27 21.23 7.93 0.59
N ASP A 28 21.36 7.09 1.61
CA ASP A 28 21.49 5.65 1.47
C ASP A 28 20.32 5.13 0.64
N ALA A 29 20.62 4.84 -0.62
CA ALA A 29 19.73 4.13 -1.52
C ALA A 29 19.61 2.70 -1.01
N HIS A 30 18.71 2.48 -0.06
CA HIS A 30 18.22 1.15 0.27
C HIS A 30 17.67 0.54 -1.02
N HIS A 31 18.40 -0.45 -1.52
CA HIS A 31 18.10 -1.35 -2.62
C HIS A 31 16.65 -1.31 -3.10
N ALA A 32 16.38 -0.49 -4.12
CA ALA A 32 15.29 -0.72 -5.05
C ALA A 32 15.65 -1.99 -5.85
N SER A 33 15.43 -3.15 -5.24
CA SER A 33 15.15 -4.34 -6.05
C SER A 33 13.90 -3.98 -6.84
N ALA A 34 14.03 -3.91 -8.17
CA ALA A 34 12.93 -3.55 -9.05
C ALA A 34 11.80 -4.58 -8.86
N ASP A 35 10.81 -4.21 -8.05
CA ASP A 35 9.55 -4.92 -7.91
C ASP A 35 8.81 -4.76 -9.23
N ARG A 36 9.04 -5.71 -10.14
CA ARG A 36 8.46 -5.68 -11.48
C ARG A 36 7.14 -6.44 -11.40
N ASP A 37 6.05 -5.68 -11.34
CA ASP A 37 4.71 -6.19 -11.60
C ASP A 37 4.72 -6.99 -12.92
N HIS A 38 4.20 -8.22 -12.90
CA HIS A 38 3.99 -8.98 -14.14
C HIS A 38 2.81 -8.36 -14.89
N LYS A 39 2.97 -8.15 -16.21
CA LYS A 39 1.86 -7.65 -17.04
C LYS A 39 0.74 -8.68 -17.09
N VAL A 40 -0.40 -8.36 -16.51
CA VAL A 40 -1.63 -9.16 -16.63
C VAL A 40 -2.51 -8.54 -17.70
N LYS A 41 -3.13 -9.37 -18.56
CA LYS A 41 -4.23 -8.91 -19.41
C LYS A 41 -5.46 -8.77 -18.51
N GLY A 42 -5.77 -7.54 -18.10
CA GLY A 42 -6.98 -7.25 -17.33
C GLY A 42 -8.28 -7.57 -18.09
N GLY A 43 -9.39 -7.32 -17.42
CA GLY A 43 -10.74 -7.66 -17.86
C GLY A 43 -11.76 -6.75 -17.21
N ALA A 44 -13.02 -6.87 -17.60
CA ALA A 44 -14.10 -6.14 -16.93
C ALA A 44 -14.20 -6.59 -15.47
N LEU A 45 -14.34 -5.64 -14.55
CA LEU A 45 -14.58 -5.95 -13.15
C LEU A 45 -15.91 -6.72 -13.01
N PRO A 46 -16.07 -7.57 -11.99
CA PRO A 46 -17.35 -8.22 -11.71
C PRO A 46 -18.44 -7.16 -11.48
N SER A 47 -19.68 -7.48 -11.83
CA SER A 47 -20.79 -6.52 -11.75
C SER A 47 -20.89 -5.86 -10.38
N GLY A 48 -20.94 -4.53 -10.35
CA GLY A 48 -21.03 -3.72 -9.13
C GLY A 48 -19.70 -3.48 -8.41
N TRP A 49 -18.61 -4.15 -8.81
CA TRP A 49 -17.30 -3.92 -8.22
C TRP A 49 -16.61 -2.70 -8.83
N ARG A 50 -15.86 -2.03 -7.98
CA ARG A 50 -14.96 -0.92 -8.31
C ARG A 50 -13.57 -1.30 -7.87
N ALA A 51 -12.58 -0.64 -8.47
CA ALA A 51 -11.19 -0.90 -8.14
C ALA A 51 -10.33 0.34 -8.31
N ARG A 52 -9.19 0.34 -7.61
CA ARG A 52 -8.21 1.41 -7.63
C ARG A 52 -6.82 0.86 -7.34
N THR A 53 -5.84 1.31 -8.10
CA THR A 53 -4.43 1.02 -7.83
C THR A 53 -3.87 1.91 -6.72
N ASP A 54 -2.97 1.35 -5.92
CA ASP A 54 -2.27 2.08 -4.86
C ASP A 54 -1.37 3.17 -5.44
N ASN A 55 -0.67 2.85 -6.53
CA ASN A 55 0.09 3.80 -7.32
C ASN A 55 -0.82 4.45 -8.38
N ALA A 56 -0.98 5.77 -8.34
CA ALA A 56 -1.80 6.53 -9.29
C ALA A 56 -1.29 6.48 -10.75
N SER A 57 -0.02 6.14 -10.95
CA SER A 57 0.57 5.95 -12.30
C SER A 57 0.31 4.55 -12.87
N ALA A 58 -0.04 3.58 -12.02
CA ALA A 58 -0.40 2.24 -12.45
C ALA A 58 -1.83 2.23 -13.02
N LYS A 59 -2.11 1.29 -13.93
CA LYS A 59 -3.42 1.20 -14.58
C LYS A 59 -4.14 -0.03 -14.10
N ILE A 60 -5.40 0.12 -13.71
CA ILE A 60 -6.20 -1.00 -13.21
C ILE A 60 -6.36 -2.13 -14.24
N LYS A 61 -6.28 -1.83 -15.54
CA LYS A 61 -6.29 -2.83 -16.61
C LYS A 61 -5.07 -3.76 -16.63
N ASP A 62 -4.03 -3.44 -15.86
CA ASP A 62 -2.83 -4.26 -15.71
C ASP A 62 -2.96 -5.24 -14.52
N ALA A 63 -4.13 -5.27 -13.87
CA ALA A 63 -4.56 -6.32 -12.94
C ALA A 63 -5.85 -6.98 -13.47
N HIS A 64 -6.14 -8.21 -13.02
CA HIS A 64 -7.38 -8.90 -13.37
C HIS A 64 -8.13 -9.34 -12.13
N PHE A 65 -9.37 -8.90 -11.99
CA PHE A 65 -10.28 -9.33 -10.94
C PHE A 65 -11.57 -9.82 -11.59
N ALA A 66 -11.91 -11.08 -11.38
CA ALA A 66 -13.05 -11.72 -12.03
C ALA A 66 -13.81 -12.61 -11.04
N ALA A 67 -15.10 -12.80 -11.28
CA ALA A 67 -15.86 -13.84 -10.61
C ALA A 67 -15.35 -15.22 -11.06
N MET A 68 -15.17 -16.14 -10.13
CA MET A 68 -14.72 -17.50 -10.41
C MET A 68 -15.32 -18.45 -9.37
N GLY A 69 -16.09 -19.44 -9.83
CA GLY A 69 -16.85 -20.32 -8.94
C GLY A 69 -17.80 -19.52 -8.06
N THR A 70 -17.75 -19.76 -6.75
CA THR A 70 -18.57 -19.06 -5.74
C THR A 70 -17.92 -17.78 -5.20
N GLY A 71 -16.73 -17.43 -5.68
CA GLY A 71 -15.97 -16.28 -5.20
C GLY A 71 -15.35 -15.49 -6.33
N TYR A 72 -14.17 -14.95 -6.06
CA TYR A 72 -13.43 -14.13 -7.00
C TYR A 72 -12.00 -14.62 -7.14
N HIS A 73 -11.39 -14.31 -8.28
CA HIS A 73 -10.00 -14.56 -8.56
C HIS A 73 -9.31 -13.25 -8.91
N VAL A 74 -8.21 -12.96 -8.22
CA VAL A 74 -7.33 -11.83 -8.53
C VAL A 74 -6.05 -12.39 -9.14
N THR A 75 -5.70 -11.91 -10.33
CA THR A 75 -4.35 -12.02 -10.86
C THR A 75 -3.70 -10.65 -10.70
N SER A 76 -2.83 -10.54 -9.69
CA SER A 76 -2.17 -9.29 -9.32
C SER A 76 -1.23 -8.84 -10.44
N GLY A 77 -1.31 -7.55 -10.79
CA GLY A 77 -0.25 -6.81 -11.45
C GLY A 77 0.19 -5.72 -10.49
N PRO A 78 -0.30 -4.47 -10.61
CA PRO A 78 -0.13 -3.48 -9.56
C PRO A 78 -0.97 -3.82 -8.32
N ALA A 79 -0.48 -3.40 -7.16
CA ALA A 79 -1.26 -3.38 -5.92
C ALA A 79 -2.54 -2.54 -6.10
N ALA A 80 -3.67 -3.10 -5.69
CA ALA A 80 -4.97 -2.47 -5.85
C ALA A 80 -5.96 -2.89 -4.76
N ILE A 81 -6.92 -2.02 -4.50
CA ILE A 81 -8.11 -2.33 -3.72
C ILE A 81 -9.29 -2.59 -4.66
N TYR A 82 -10.16 -3.51 -4.25
CA TYR A 82 -11.41 -3.84 -4.92
C TYR A 82 -12.54 -3.71 -3.91
N TRP A 83 -13.63 -3.05 -4.26
CA TRP A 83 -14.77 -2.89 -3.35
C TRP A 83 -16.10 -2.85 -4.10
N ASN A 84 -17.18 -3.27 -3.43
CA ASN A 84 -18.53 -3.11 -3.92
C ASN A 84 -19.24 -2.00 -3.14
N PRO A 85 -19.74 -0.92 -3.77
CA PRO A 85 -20.48 0.14 -3.08
C PRO A 85 -21.73 -0.35 -2.32
N LYS A 86 -22.23 -1.56 -2.60
CA LYS A 86 -23.33 -2.20 -1.86
C LYS A 86 -22.92 -2.65 -0.46
N ASP A 87 -21.62 -2.90 -0.21
CA ASP A 87 -21.11 -3.37 1.08
C ASP A 87 -20.88 -2.21 2.08
N ARG A 88 -21.69 -1.15 1.99
CA ARG A 88 -21.63 0.00 2.89
C ARG A 88 -22.29 -0.32 4.23
N MET A 89 -21.52 -0.26 5.30
CA MET A 89 -21.98 -0.47 6.67
C MET A 89 -21.98 0.87 7.44
N SER A 90 -23.05 1.19 8.17
CA SER A 90 -23.19 2.49 8.84
C SER A 90 -22.84 2.50 10.32
N ARG A 91 -22.72 1.32 10.96
CA ARG A 91 -22.46 1.20 12.41
C ARG A 91 -21.63 -0.06 12.72
N LYS A 92 -22.28 -1.05 13.32
CA LYS A 92 -21.70 -2.32 13.72
C LYS A 92 -21.67 -3.26 12.53
N PHE A 93 -20.52 -3.88 12.29
CA PHE A 93 -20.40 -4.88 11.23
C PHE A 93 -19.41 -5.96 11.64
N THR A 94 -19.58 -7.12 11.02
CA THR A 94 -18.54 -8.12 10.87
C THR A 94 -18.27 -8.29 9.38
N ALA A 95 -16.99 -8.43 9.03
CA ALA A 95 -16.57 -8.72 7.66
C ALA A 95 -15.57 -9.88 7.70
N THR A 96 -15.80 -10.89 6.87
CA THR A 96 -14.94 -12.08 6.81
C THR A 96 -14.67 -12.44 5.36
N ALA A 97 -13.42 -12.75 5.05
CA ALA A 97 -13.03 -13.28 3.76
C ALA A 97 -11.95 -14.36 3.92
N THR A 98 -12.06 -15.42 3.13
CA THR A 98 -11.04 -16.46 3.01
C THR A 98 -10.28 -16.26 1.70
N PHE A 99 -8.97 -16.17 1.80
CA PHE A 99 -8.07 -15.94 0.67
C PHE A 99 -7.16 -17.14 0.49
N THR A 100 -6.93 -17.52 -0.77
CA THR A 100 -5.99 -18.56 -1.15
C THR A 100 -4.97 -17.97 -2.11
N GLN A 101 -3.70 -17.90 -1.68
CA GLN A 101 -2.59 -17.66 -2.59
C GLN A 101 -2.43 -18.90 -3.48
N MET A 102 -2.47 -18.71 -4.79
CA MET A 102 -2.51 -19.82 -5.75
C MET A 102 -1.14 -20.27 -6.24
N LYS A 103 -0.13 -19.42 -6.11
CA LYS A 103 1.24 -19.63 -6.60
C LYS A 103 2.23 -18.89 -5.71
N ALA A 104 3.43 -19.44 -5.55
CA ALA A 104 4.54 -18.76 -4.91
C ALA A 104 4.81 -17.40 -5.59
N PRO A 105 4.84 -16.30 -4.84
CA PRO A 105 5.06 -14.99 -5.42
C PRO A 105 6.55 -14.78 -5.70
N THR A 106 6.86 -13.95 -6.69
CA THR A 106 8.26 -13.60 -7.03
C THR A 106 8.80 -12.44 -6.19
N HIS A 107 7.96 -11.86 -5.35
CA HIS A 107 8.24 -10.80 -4.40
C HIS A 107 7.33 -11.01 -3.16
N PRO A 108 7.50 -10.23 -2.09
CA PRO A 108 6.61 -10.16 -0.93
C PRO A 108 5.09 -9.89 -1.15
N GLU A 109 4.39 -10.69 -1.95
CA GLU A 109 2.97 -10.50 -2.27
C GLU A 109 2.10 -10.64 -1.03
N ALA A 110 1.15 -9.73 -0.88
CA ALA A 110 0.26 -9.67 0.26
C ALA A 110 -1.20 -9.51 -0.19
N TYR A 111 -2.10 -10.06 0.60
CA TYR A 111 -3.53 -10.01 0.34
C TYR A 111 -4.32 -9.84 1.63
N GLY A 112 -5.52 -9.29 1.52
CA GLY A 112 -6.41 -9.22 2.66
C GLY A 112 -7.61 -8.30 2.48
N LEU A 113 -8.08 -7.74 3.60
CA LEU A 113 -9.39 -7.09 3.69
C LEU A 113 -9.25 -5.60 3.98
N VAL A 114 -10.03 -4.79 3.26
CA VAL A 114 -10.19 -3.34 3.50
C VAL A 114 -11.50 -3.08 4.24
N PHE A 115 -11.51 -2.14 5.19
CA PHE A 115 -12.70 -1.74 5.94
C PHE A 115 -12.65 -0.27 6.36
N GLY A 116 -13.78 0.27 6.83
CA GLY A 116 -13.89 1.69 7.18
C GLY A 116 -13.68 2.63 5.99
N GLY A 117 -13.95 2.15 4.77
CA GLY A 117 -13.66 2.86 3.54
C GLY A 117 -14.49 4.13 3.34
N ASN A 118 -13.82 5.24 3.07
CA ASN A 118 -14.42 6.51 2.70
C ASN A 118 -13.72 7.10 1.46
N ASN A 119 -14.48 7.72 0.56
CA ASN A 119 -13.97 8.40 -0.63
C ASN A 119 -12.99 7.56 -1.49
N LEU A 120 -13.19 6.24 -1.57
CA LEU A 120 -12.25 5.26 -2.13
C LEU A 120 -11.86 5.53 -3.60
N ASP A 121 -12.72 6.22 -4.35
CA ASP A 121 -12.51 6.60 -5.74
C ASP A 121 -11.94 8.00 -5.96
N THR A 122 -11.59 8.70 -4.88
CA THR A 122 -11.05 10.06 -4.96
C THR A 122 -9.65 10.14 -4.36
N PRO A 123 -8.81 11.13 -4.69
CA PRO A 123 -7.53 11.34 -4.01
C PRO A 123 -7.61 11.42 -2.47
N LYS A 124 -8.79 11.67 -1.89
CA LYS A 124 -9.06 11.72 -0.45
C LYS A 124 -9.47 10.36 0.15
N GLN A 125 -9.09 9.25 -0.48
CA GLN A 125 -9.40 7.89 0.00
C GLN A 125 -8.97 7.69 1.45
N SER A 126 -9.81 7.07 2.26
CA SER A 126 -9.48 6.71 3.63
C SER A 126 -9.95 5.28 3.89
N TYR A 127 -9.09 4.40 4.37
CA TYR A 127 -9.49 3.04 4.75
C TYR A 127 -8.44 2.38 5.62
N VAL A 128 -8.88 1.44 6.46
CA VAL A 128 -8.00 0.52 7.18
C VAL A 128 -7.90 -0.77 6.38
N TYR A 129 -6.73 -1.39 6.39
CA TYR A 129 -6.49 -2.64 5.69
C TYR A 129 -5.63 -3.58 6.53
N VAL A 130 -6.03 -4.86 6.53
CA VAL A 130 -5.30 -5.96 7.14
C VAL A 130 -4.78 -6.82 6.00
N LEU A 131 -3.47 -7.07 5.98
CA LEU A 131 -2.85 -7.95 4.99
C LEU A 131 -2.12 -9.09 5.68
N VAL A 132 -2.06 -10.21 4.98
CA VAL A 132 -1.22 -11.35 5.31
C VAL A 132 -0.30 -11.68 4.14
N ARG A 133 0.80 -12.36 4.42
CA ARG A 133 1.80 -12.81 3.44
C ARG A 133 2.15 -14.27 3.63
N GLY A 134 2.59 -14.93 2.55
CA GLY A 134 3.04 -16.32 2.55
C GLY A 134 4.21 -16.62 3.50
N ASP A 135 4.97 -15.61 3.94
CA ASP A 135 6.04 -15.79 4.93
C ASP A 135 5.55 -15.81 6.40
N GLY A 136 4.24 -15.77 6.64
CA GLY A 136 3.64 -15.82 7.97
C GLY A 136 3.59 -14.47 8.67
N LYS A 137 3.68 -13.37 7.91
CA LYS A 137 3.56 -12.01 8.43
C LYS A 137 2.19 -11.43 8.19
N MET A 138 1.86 -10.44 9.00
CA MET A 138 0.69 -9.60 8.83
C MET A 138 1.02 -8.12 9.04
N LEU A 139 0.13 -7.24 8.59
CA LEU A 139 0.11 -5.82 8.97
C LEU A 139 -1.32 -5.33 9.19
N VAL A 140 -1.44 -4.20 9.90
CA VAL A 140 -2.65 -3.38 9.91
C VAL A 140 -2.24 -1.94 9.69
N ASN A 141 -2.73 -1.33 8.62
CA ASN A 141 -2.40 0.05 8.30
C ASN A 141 -3.65 0.82 7.92
N HIS A 142 -3.56 2.14 7.99
CA HIS A 142 -4.59 3.05 7.51
C HIS A 142 -4.03 3.90 6.37
N ARG A 143 -4.73 3.91 5.23
CA ARG A 143 -4.46 4.86 4.15
C ARG A 143 -5.27 6.14 4.38
N ALA A 144 -4.62 7.29 4.30
CA ALA A 144 -5.21 8.63 4.36
C ALA A 144 -4.75 9.47 3.15
N GLY A 145 -5.48 9.38 2.04
CA GLY A 145 -5.10 9.95 0.76
C GLY A 145 -3.81 9.32 0.23
N ALA A 146 -2.74 10.12 0.19
CA ALA A 146 -1.40 9.66 -0.17
C ALA A 146 -0.63 9.06 1.02
N ASP A 147 -1.01 9.41 2.25
CA ASP A 147 -0.32 8.99 3.47
C ASP A 147 -0.72 7.58 3.88
N VAL A 148 0.20 6.90 4.57
CA VAL A 148 -0.02 5.60 5.19
C VAL A 148 0.40 5.68 6.64
N HIS A 149 -0.56 5.49 7.55
CA HIS A 149 -0.32 5.36 8.97
C HIS A 149 -0.11 3.88 9.30
N LYS A 150 1.06 3.56 9.83
CA LYS A 150 1.40 2.20 10.25
C LYS A 150 0.84 1.95 11.65
N ILE A 151 -0.20 1.12 11.76
CA ILE A 151 -0.78 0.77 13.07
C ILE A 151 -0.04 -0.45 13.62
N ILE A 152 0.12 -1.47 12.78
CA ILE A 152 1.00 -2.62 12.99
C ILE A 152 1.77 -2.81 11.69
N ASP A 153 3.08 -2.52 11.71
CA ASP A 153 3.95 -2.80 10.56
C ASP A 153 4.18 -4.31 10.42
N TRP A 154 4.76 -4.75 9.31
CA TRP A 154 5.00 -6.15 8.98
C TRP A 154 5.60 -6.94 10.16
N THR A 155 4.77 -7.76 10.78
CA THR A 155 5.11 -8.52 11.99
C THR A 155 4.78 -9.99 11.78
N ALA A 156 5.69 -10.88 12.19
CA ALA A 156 5.45 -12.31 12.17
C ALA A 156 4.32 -12.68 13.16
N ASN A 157 3.37 -13.50 12.74
CA ASN A 157 2.25 -13.89 13.59
C ASN A 157 1.89 -15.36 13.37
N ALA A 158 1.84 -16.14 14.46
CA ALA A 158 1.55 -17.57 14.43
C ALA A 158 0.10 -17.91 14.01
N ALA A 159 -0.77 -16.91 13.87
CA ALA A 159 -2.09 -17.08 13.29
C ALA A 159 -2.06 -17.16 11.75
N VAL A 160 -1.01 -16.65 11.10
CA VAL A 160 -0.90 -16.64 9.63
C VAL A 160 -0.31 -17.96 9.15
N ASN A 161 -1.05 -18.66 8.28
CA ASN A 161 -0.52 -19.83 7.59
C ASN A 161 0.56 -19.39 6.60
N LYS A 162 1.73 -20.02 6.70
CA LYS A 162 2.81 -19.87 5.73
C LYS A 162 2.48 -20.63 4.45
N GLU A 163 3.07 -20.21 3.34
CA GLU A 163 2.98 -20.94 2.09
C GLU A 163 3.66 -22.31 2.19
N GLY A 164 3.00 -23.31 1.61
CA GLY A 164 3.57 -24.65 1.45
C GLY A 164 4.61 -24.70 0.34
N ALA A 165 5.20 -25.89 0.14
CA ALA A 165 6.16 -26.12 -0.94
C ALA A 165 5.58 -25.92 -2.35
N ASP A 166 4.24 -25.97 -2.49
CA ASP A 166 3.52 -25.66 -3.72
C ASP A 166 3.26 -24.14 -3.91
N GLY A 167 3.72 -23.31 -2.98
CA GLY A 167 3.54 -21.87 -2.99
C GLY A 167 2.14 -21.41 -2.63
N LYS A 168 1.31 -22.29 -2.06
CA LYS A 168 -0.07 -21.96 -1.66
C LYS A 168 -0.18 -21.71 -0.17
N ALA A 169 -1.01 -20.74 0.18
CA ALA A 169 -1.39 -20.42 1.55
C ALA A 169 -2.86 -20.02 1.60
N THR A 170 -3.62 -20.60 2.53
CA THR A 170 -5.01 -20.21 2.77
C THR A 170 -5.12 -19.52 4.11
N ASN A 171 -5.71 -18.33 4.15
CA ASN A 171 -5.92 -17.55 5.36
C ASN A 171 -7.32 -16.94 5.37
N THR A 172 -8.06 -17.11 6.47
CA THR A 172 -9.31 -16.39 6.72
C THR A 172 -9.02 -15.16 7.56
N ILE A 173 -9.45 -13.99 7.10
CA ILE A 173 -9.37 -12.73 7.83
C ILE A 173 -10.78 -12.34 8.23
N ALA A 174 -10.96 -11.99 9.50
CA ALA A 174 -12.20 -11.41 10.01
C ALA A 174 -11.92 -10.07 10.70
N VAL A 175 -12.87 -9.15 10.55
CA VAL A 175 -12.94 -7.85 11.22
C VAL A 175 -14.26 -7.78 11.96
N ASP A 176 -14.21 -7.52 13.27
CA ASP A 176 -15.38 -7.35 14.12
C ASP A 176 -15.37 -5.93 14.71
N ALA A 177 -16.30 -5.11 14.22
CA ALA A 177 -16.57 -3.75 14.69
C ALA A 177 -17.92 -3.65 15.42
N THR A 178 -18.37 -4.74 16.05
CA THR A 178 -19.64 -4.75 16.82
C THR A 178 -19.48 -4.19 18.22
N ARG A 179 -18.23 -4.13 18.71
CA ARG A 179 -17.87 -3.59 20.02
C ARG A 179 -17.72 -2.07 19.99
N SER A 180 -18.03 -1.44 21.12
CA SER A 180 -17.96 0.02 21.30
C SER A 180 -16.58 0.51 21.75
N ASP A 181 -15.67 -0.38 22.14
CA ASP A 181 -14.33 -0.04 22.62
C ASP A 181 -13.24 -0.17 21.55
N SER A 182 -13.45 -1.07 20.59
CA SER A 182 -12.41 -1.47 19.66
C SER A 182 -12.96 -2.15 18.41
N VAL A 183 -12.20 -2.11 17.32
CA VAL A 183 -12.32 -3.01 16.18
C VAL A 183 -11.35 -4.17 16.37
N ARG A 184 -11.84 -5.40 16.37
CA ARG A 184 -11.01 -6.60 16.50
C ARG A 184 -10.64 -7.12 15.12
N VAL A 185 -9.40 -7.58 14.98
CA VAL A 185 -8.92 -8.30 13.79
C VAL A 185 -8.53 -9.72 14.19
N MET A 186 -8.98 -10.70 13.39
CA MET A 186 -8.71 -12.10 13.58
C MET A 186 -8.16 -12.70 12.28
N ILE A 187 -7.19 -13.60 12.43
CA ILE A 187 -6.65 -14.40 11.33
C ILE A 187 -6.79 -15.87 11.73
N ASN A 188 -7.39 -16.68 10.86
CA ASN A 188 -7.65 -18.10 11.10
C ASN A 188 -8.31 -18.36 12.47
N GLY A 189 -9.28 -17.51 12.84
CA GLY A 189 -10.02 -17.59 14.09
C GLY A 189 -9.27 -17.11 15.34
N LYS A 190 -8.00 -16.69 15.23
CA LYS A 190 -7.19 -16.21 16.35
C LYS A 190 -7.17 -14.67 16.36
N PRO A 191 -7.38 -14.02 17.52
CA PRO A 191 -7.25 -12.57 17.62
C PRO A 191 -5.79 -12.14 17.38
N VAL A 192 -5.60 -11.12 16.55
CA VAL A 192 -4.26 -10.60 16.21
C VAL A 192 -4.11 -9.10 16.46
N ALA A 193 -5.21 -8.35 16.50
CA ALA A 193 -5.19 -6.92 16.83
C ALA A 193 -6.51 -6.47 17.45
N ALA A 194 -6.42 -5.39 18.23
CA ALA A 194 -7.55 -4.59 18.70
C ALA A 194 -7.21 -3.12 18.42
N LEU A 195 -7.98 -2.49 17.55
CA LEU A 195 -7.82 -1.09 17.16
C LEU A 195 -8.78 -0.27 18.02
N GLU A 196 -8.25 0.52 18.94
CA GLU A 196 -9.05 1.41 19.78
C GLU A 196 -9.57 2.60 18.95
N TYR A 197 -10.72 3.15 19.35
CA TYR A 197 -11.35 4.30 18.69
C TYR A 197 -10.66 5.63 19.01
#